data_AF-A0A919XN66-F1
#
_entry.id   AF-A0A919XN66-F1
#
_cell.length_a   1.000
_cell.length_b   1.000
_cell.length_c   1.000
_cell.angle_alpha   90.00
_cell.angle_beta   90.00
_cell.angle_gamma   90.00
#
_symmetry.space_group_name_H-M   'P 1'
#
loop_
_entity.id
_entity.type
_entity.pdbx_description
1 polymer ?
#
loop_
_entity_poly.entity_id
_entity_poly.type
_entity_poly.pdbx_seq_one_letter_code
_entity_poly.pdbx_strand_id
1 'polypeptide(L)' 'MGSMTKRWSKWSVCEYIRQTYMRAGVIPGWQELRSEFPEMRWADIQEGIKEFEITIGSKGGVMNVPNYSLR' A
#
# COMPACT_ATOMS: atom_id res chain seq x y z
N MET A 1 -17.47 10.26 -17.60
CA MET A 1 -16.68 10.63 -16.40
C MET A 1 -15.22 10.47 -16.76
N GLY A 2 -14.44 11.55 -16.66
CA GLY A 2 -13.11 11.63 -17.26
C GLY A 2 -12.13 10.61 -16.69
N SER A 3 -11.51 9.85 -17.58
CA SER A 3 -10.30 9.08 -17.30
C SER A 3 -9.16 10.06 -17.00
N MET A 4 -9.16 10.58 -15.76
CA MET A 4 -7.96 11.18 -15.19
C MET A 4 -6.88 10.12 -15.31
N THR A 5 -5.80 10.46 -16.02
CA THR A 5 -4.52 9.77 -15.89
C THR A 5 -4.14 9.83 -14.42
N LYS A 6 -4.60 8.85 -13.64
CA LYS A 6 -4.44 8.83 -12.19
C LYS A 6 -2.99 8.45 -11.97
N ARG A 7 -2.10 9.45 -12.06
CA ARG A 7 -0.68 9.29 -11.75
C ARG A 7 -0.63 8.62 -10.40
N TRP A 8 -0.16 7.38 -10.38
CA TRP A 8 -0.05 6.66 -9.13
C TRP A 8 0.82 7.48 -8.18
N SER A 9 0.38 7.53 -6.93
CA SER A 9 1.04 8.26 -5.86
C SER A 9 1.05 7.40 -4.62
N LYS A 10 1.83 7.77 -3.61
CA LYS A 10 1.85 7.08 -2.32
C LYS A 10 0.45 6.90 -1.69
N TRP A 11 -0.47 7.84 -1.95
CA TRP A 11 -1.87 7.74 -1.55
C TRP A 11 -2.62 6.59 -2.24
N SER A 12 -2.29 6.28 -3.49
CA SER A 12 -2.89 5.15 -4.22
C SER A 12 -2.52 3.81 -3.58
N VAL A 13 -1.26 3.68 -3.16
CA VAL A 13 -0.75 2.49 -2.47
C VAL A 13 -1.38 2.36 -1.08
N CYS A 14 -1.41 3.45 -0.30
CA CYS A 14 -2.04 3.45 1.03
C CYS A 14 -3.54 3.08 0.97
N GLU A 15 -4.29 3.65 0.02
CA GLU A 15 -5.71 3.34 -0.14
C GLU A 15 -5.95 1.91 -0.64
N TYR A 16 -5.09 1.40 -1.52
CA TYR A 16 -5.16 0.00 -1.94
C TYR A 16 -4.97 -0.95 -0.75
N ILE A 17 -3.91 -0.75 0.05
CA ILE A 17 -3.63 -1.55 1.25
C ILE A 17 -4.81 -1.46 2.23
N ARG A 18 -5.38 -0.27 2.45
CA ARG A 18 -6.56 -0.08 3.29
C ARG A 18 -7.76 -0.88 2.78
N GLN A 19 -8.06 -0.80 1.47
CA GLN A 19 -9.20 -1.52 0.90
C GLN A 19 -9.00 -3.04 0.95
N THR A 20 -7.80 -3.53 0.63
CA THR A 20 -7.48 -4.96 0.73
C THR A 20 -7.60 -5.45 2.17
N TYR A 21 -7.09 -4.69 3.13
CA TYR A 21 -7.24 -5.01 4.55
C TYR A 21 -8.71 -5.01 4.99
N MET A 22 -9.51 -4.02 4.58
CA MET A 22 -10.94 -3.96 4.91
C MET A 22 -11.76 -5.09 4.28
N ARG A 23 -11.37 -5.57 3.09
CA ARG A 23 -12.10 -6.63 2.37
C ARG A 23 -11.66 -8.03 2.75
N ALA A 24 -10.36 -8.26 2.85
CA ALA A 24 -9.77 -9.60 3.03
C ALA A 24 -9.20 -9.82 4.43
N GLY A 25 -9.10 -8.78 5.27
CA GLY A 25 -8.50 -8.85 6.60
C GLY A 25 -6.99 -9.06 6.60
N VAL A 26 -6.34 -8.99 5.43
CA VAL A 26 -4.90 -9.22 5.25
C VAL A 26 -4.24 -8.02 4.59
N ILE A 27 -2.97 -7.80 4.93
CA ILE A 27 -2.15 -6.78 4.27
C ILE A 27 -1.52 -7.41 3.02
N PRO A 28 -1.69 -6.80 1.83
CA PRO A 28 -1.12 -7.33 0.59
C PRO A 28 0.40 -7.41 0.67
N GLY A 29 0.94 -8.48 0.10
CA GLY A 29 2.38 -8.72 0.06
C GLY A 29 3.11 -7.89 -1.00
N TRP A 30 4.43 -7.97 -0.99
CA TRP A 30 5.29 -7.29 -1.98
C TRP A 30 4.92 -7.61 -3.44
N GLN A 31 4.71 -8.90 -3.76
CA GLN A 31 4.40 -9.33 -5.13
C GLN A 31 3.09 -8.74 -5.64
N GLU A 32 2.09 -8.66 -4.77
CA GLU A 32 0.77 -8.13 -5.07
C GLU A 32 0.84 -6.63 -5.33
N LEU A 33 1.52 -5.88 -4.46
CA LEU A 33 1.74 -4.45 -4.66
C LEU A 33 2.54 -4.15 -5.94
N ARG A 34 3.55 -4.97 -6.27
CA ARG A 34 4.31 -4.80 -7.51
C ARG A 34 3.51 -5.15 -8.76
N SER A 35 2.58 -6.11 -8.66
CA SER A 35 1.68 -6.47 -9.74
C SER A 35 0.60 -5.41 -9.96
N GLU A 36 0.12 -4.76 -8.90
CA GLU A 36 -0.89 -3.70 -8.97
C GLU A 36 -0.29 -2.36 -9.43
N PHE A 37 0.96 -2.06 -9.03
CA PHE A 37 1.65 -0.81 -9.33
C PHE A 37 2.94 -1.00 -10.16
N PRO A 38 2.88 -1.63 -11.35
CA PRO A 38 4.07 -2.00 -12.14
C PRO A 38 4.93 -0.83 -12.65
N GLU A 39 4.31 0.33 -12.82
CA GLU A 39 4.92 1.59 -13.30
C GLU A 39 5.38 2.51 -12.14
N MET A 40 5.04 2.20 -10.88
CA MET A 40 5.56 2.96 -9.74
C MET A 40 6.98 2.51 -9.41
N ARG A 41 7.83 3.46 -8.98
CA ARG A 41 9.13 3.09 -8.42
C ARG A 41 8.92 2.43 -7.07
N TRP A 42 9.80 1.48 -6.76
CA TRP A 42 9.75 0.77 -5.50
C TRP A 42 9.79 1.71 -4.28
N ALA A 43 10.60 2.77 -4.34
CA ALA A 43 10.67 3.78 -3.29
C ALA A 43 9.31 4.46 -3.03
N ASP A 44 8.52 4.74 -4.07
CA ASP A 44 7.21 5.37 -3.94
C ASP A 44 6.18 4.40 -3.32
N ILE A 45 6.29 3.10 -3.64
CA ILE A 45 5.47 2.04 -3.03
C ILE A 45 5.81 1.90 -1.55
N GLN A 46 7.10 1.87 -1.20
CA GLN A 46 7.55 1.83 0.19
C GLN A 46 7.09 3.04 1.00
N GLU A 47 7.10 4.23 0.39
CA GLU A 47 6.58 5.43 1.04
C GLU A 47 5.08 5.30 1.32
N GLY A 48 4.29 4.79 0.35
CA GLY A 48 2.86 4.54 0.55
C GLY A 48 2.55 3.51 1.64
N ILE A 49 3.35 2.44 1.72
CA ILE A 49 3.28 1.45 2.81
C ILE A 49 3.55 2.12 4.16
N LYS A 50 4.63 2.89 4.27
CA LYS A 50 5.02 3.57 5.52
C LYS A 50 3.95 4.56 5.99
N GLU A 51 3.35 5.31 5.07
CA GLU A 51 2.22 6.20 5.37
C GLU A 51 1.00 5.44 5.89
N PHE A 52 0.71 4.26 5.33
CA PHE A 52 -0.35 3.38 5.82
C PHE A 52 -0.06 2.88 7.24
N GLU A 53 1.17 2.42 7.50
CA GLU A 53 1.62 1.98 8.82
C GLU A 53 1.48 3.08 9.87
N ILE A 54 1.88 4.32 9.54
CA ILE A 54 1.73 5.48 10.44
C ILE A 54 0.25 5.77 10.70
N THR A 55 -0.57 5.77 9.63
CA THR A 55 -2.00 6.12 9.70
C THR A 55 -2.80 5.12 10.54
N ILE A 56 -2.50 3.82 10.42
CA ILE A 56 -3.20 2.78 11.20
C ILE A 56 -2.54 2.52 12.55
N GLY A 57 -1.22 2.58 12.65
CA GLY A 57 -0.48 2.45 13.91
C GLY A 57 -0.87 3.53 14.92
N SER A 58 -1.16 4.75 14.44
CA SER A 58 -1.72 5.83 15.28
C SER A 58 -3.13 5.53 15.82
N LYS A 59 -3.83 4.54 15.27
CA LYS A 59 -5.17 4.10 15.71
C LYS A 59 -5.16 2.86 16.63
N GLY A 60 -4.00 2.42 17.10
CA GLY A 60 -3.91 1.56 18.30
C GLY A 60 -3.88 0.05 18.08
N GLY A 61 -3.24 -0.44 17.01
CA GLY A 61 -2.97 -1.86 16.85
C GLY A 61 -1.64 -2.10 16.14
N VAL A 62 -0.75 -2.86 16.77
CA VAL A 62 0.50 -3.34 16.16
C VAL A 62 0.10 -4.35 15.08
N MET A 63 -0.15 -3.87 13.86
CA MET A 63 -0.42 -4.79 12.74
C MET A 63 0.86 -5.54 12.42
N ASN A 64 0.76 -6.85 12.18
CA ASN A 64 1.86 -7.65 11.68
C ASN A 64 2.08 -7.29 10.20
N VAL A 65 2.81 -6.21 9.97
CA VAL A 65 3.08 -5.76 8.62
C VAL A 65 4.10 -6.72 7.98
N PRO A 66 3.85 -7.23 6.77
CA PRO A 66 4.80 -8.06 6.06
C PRO A 66 6.17 -7.39 5.98
N ASN A 67 7.24 -8.15 6.20
CA ASN A 67 8.58 -7.63 5.99
C ASN A 67 8.81 -7.44 4.47
N TYR A 68 8.76 -6.19 4.01
CA TYR A 68 8.99 -5.83 2.61
C TYR A 68 10.48 -5.72 2.25
N SER A 69 11.39 -6.10 3.16
CA SER A 69 12.83 -6.08 2.91
C SER A 69 13.21 -7.20 1.95
N LEU A 70 13.33 -6.85 0.66
CA LEU A 70 14.03 -7.55 -0.44
C LEU A 70 14.23 -9.07 -0.25
N ARG A 71 13.22 -9.83 -0.68
CA ARG A 71 13.44 -11.16 -1.29
C ARG A 71 13.45 -11.01 -2.81
#